data_AF-A0A3M1TJG8-F1
#
_entry.id   AF-A0A3M1TJG8-F1
#
_cell.length_a   1.000
_cell.length_b   1.000
_cell.length_c   1.000
_cell.angle_alpha   90.00
_cell.angle_beta   90.00
_cell.angle_gamma   90.00
#
_symmetry.space_group_name_H-M   'P 1'
#
loop_
_entity.id
_entity.type
_entity.pdbx_description
1 polymer ?
#
loop_
_entity_poly.entity_id
_entity_poly.type
_entity_poly.pdbx_seq_one_letter_code
_entity_poly.pdbx_strand_id
1 'polypeptide(L)'
;MAADLKVSQSLVYKWCSQDESGARNPLDRLRGIVLSTRDTGPVEWLCKQFGGTFVEDPPTNLDDFDAEYIAHTQHMLQNFSELLRVISESIHDDQTVDRREAEEIRQQWERLKRYAETFVAACEAGLFDRGER
;
A
#
# COMPACT_ATOMS: atom_id res chain seq x y z
N MET A 1 -23.70 -3.10 14.55
CA MET A 1 -23.03 -3.84 13.45
C MET A 1 -24.03 -4.38 12.42
N ALA A 2 -24.80 -5.44 12.69
CA ALA A 2 -25.73 -6.00 11.70
C ALA A 2 -26.94 -5.08 11.39
N ALA A 3 -27.46 -4.39 12.42
CA ALA A 3 -28.54 -3.41 12.27
C ALA A 3 -28.14 -2.18 11.43
N ASP A 4 -26.91 -1.70 11.59
CA ASP A 4 -26.39 -0.53 10.85
C ASP A 4 -26.20 -0.83 9.36
N LEU A 5 -25.82 -2.07 9.04
CA LEU A 5 -25.67 -2.57 7.68
C LEU A 5 -26.99 -3.09 7.07
N LYS A 6 -28.11 -3.03 7.82
CA LYS A 6 -29.44 -3.55 7.45
C LYS A 6 -29.41 -5.02 6.98
N VAL A 7 -28.57 -5.85 7.59
CA VAL A 7 -28.42 -7.28 7.26
C VAL A 7 -28.51 -8.15 8.51
N SER A 8 -28.75 -9.45 8.33
CA SER A 8 -28.81 -10.38 9.48
C SER A 8 -27.42 -10.63 10.06
N GLN A 9 -27.35 -10.86 11.38
CA GLN A 9 -26.09 -11.20 12.06
C GLN A 9 -25.42 -12.45 11.47
N SER A 10 -26.23 -13.43 11.04
CA SER A 10 -25.74 -14.63 10.36
C SER A 10 -25.10 -14.33 9.00
N LEU A 11 -25.53 -13.26 8.30
CA LEU A 11 -24.93 -12.84 7.03
C LEU A 11 -23.61 -12.10 7.24
N VAL A 12 -23.53 -11.24 8.26
CA VAL A 12 -22.27 -10.57 8.65
C VAL A 12 -21.23 -11.61 9.08
N TYR A 13 -21.61 -12.60 9.88
CA TYR A 13 -20.72 -13.69 10.27
C TYR A 13 -20.17 -14.46 9.05
N LYS A 14 -21.03 -14.74 8.07
CA LYS A 14 -20.65 -15.39 6.81
C LYS A 14 -19.71 -14.55 5.93
N TRP A 15 -19.76 -13.23 6.01
CA TRP A 15 -18.83 -12.35 5.29
C TRP A 15 -17.47 -12.24 5.98
N CYS A 16 -17.42 -12.46 7.29
CA CYS A 16 -16.19 -12.40 8.08
C CYS A 16 -15.48 -13.76 8.20
N SER A 17 -16.12 -14.87 7.83
CA SER A 17 -15.48 -16.20 7.77
C SER A 17 -14.57 -16.32 6.56
N GLN A 18 -13.44 -17.03 6.70
CA GLN A 18 -12.47 -17.24 5.62
C GLN A 18 -12.94 -18.21 4.51
N ASP A 19 -14.04 -18.93 4.73
CA ASP A 19 -14.65 -19.75 3.70
C ASP A 19 -15.37 -18.85 2.69
N GLU A 20 -15.24 -19.17 1.39
CA GLU A 20 -16.09 -18.63 0.32
C GLU A 20 -17.54 -19.12 0.52
N SER A 21 -18.17 -18.63 1.57
CA SER A 21 -19.60 -18.78 1.83
C SER A 21 -20.29 -18.19 0.60
N GLY A 22 -21.06 -18.99 -0.14
CA GLY A 22 -21.79 -18.59 -1.34
C GLY A 22 -22.81 -17.44 -1.18
N ALA A 23 -22.78 -16.74 -0.05
CA ALA A 23 -23.40 -15.43 0.13
C ALA A 23 -22.50 -14.34 -0.46
N ARG A 24 -23.02 -13.58 -1.44
CA ARG A 24 -22.30 -12.47 -2.09
C ARG A 24 -21.79 -11.46 -1.05
N ASN A 25 -20.47 -11.40 -0.85
CA ASN A 25 -19.83 -10.40 -0.02
C ASN A 25 -19.82 -9.06 -0.79
N PRO A 26 -20.16 -7.93 -0.16
CA PRO A 26 -20.03 -6.62 -0.80
C PRO A 26 -18.64 -6.35 -1.37
N LEU A 27 -17.58 -6.89 -0.74
CA LEU A 27 -16.20 -6.81 -1.21
C LEU A 27 -15.97 -7.60 -2.51
N ASP A 28 -16.75 -8.64 -2.81
CA ASP A 28 -16.63 -9.38 -4.08
C ASP A 28 -16.98 -8.48 -5.27
N ARG A 29 -17.95 -7.58 -5.09
CA ARG A 29 -18.31 -6.60 -6.13
C ARG A 29 -17.22 -5.55 -6.29
N LEU A 30 -16.64 -5.07 -5.18
CA LEU A 30 -15.52 -4.14 -5.22
C LEU A 30 -14.32 -4.77 -5.94
N ARG A 31 -13.97 -6.01 -5.58
CA ARG A 31 -12.96 -6.83 -6.28
C ARG A 31 -13.27 -6.98 -7.76
N GLY A 32 -14.52 -7.27 -8.11
CA GLY A 32 -14.95 -7.40 -9.51
C GLY A 32 -14.80 -6.11 -10.32
N ILE A 33 -15.10 -4.94 -9.72
CA ILE A 33 -14.88 -3.64 -10.34
C ILE A 33 -13.39 -3.43 -10.62
N VAL A 34 -12.54 -3.63 -9.60
CA VAL A 34 -11.07 -3.46 -9.73
C VAL A 34 -10.52 -4.40 -10.81
N LEU A 35 -10.91 -5.67 -10.83
CA LEU A 35 -10.44 -6.63 -11.83
C LEU A 35 -10.89 -6.28 -13.25
N SER A 36 -12.12 -5.78 -13.41
CA SER A 36 -12.69 -5.47 -14.73
C SER A 36 -12.17 -4.16 -15.32
N THR A 37 -11.90 -3.18 -14.45
CA THR A 37 -11.49 -1.82 -14.85
C THR A 37 -9.99 -1.58 -14.73
N ARG A 38 -9.30 -2.41 -13.94
CA ARG A 38 -7.93 -2.19 -13.45
C ARG A 38 -7.74 -0.88 -12.69
N ASP A 39 -8.83 -0.29 -12.20
CA ASP A 39 -8.81 0.93 -11.39
C ASP A 39 -8.84 0.57 -9.90
N THR A 40 -7.78 0.93 -9.18
CA THR A 40 -7.65 0.76 -7.72
C THR A 40 -8.28 1.91 -6.93
N GLY A 41 -8.76 2.97 -7.60
CA GLY A 41 -9.38 4.13 -6.99
C GLY A 41 -10.49 3.81 -5.96
N PRO A 42 -11.38 2.82 -6.20
CA PRO A 42 -12.37 2.41 -5.20
C PRO A 42 -11.76 1.87 -3.89
N VAL A 43 -10.64 1.15 -3.99
CA VAL A 43 -9.91 0.61 -2.82
C VAL A 43 -9.21 1.74 -2.08
N GLU A 44 -8.52 2.62 -2.81
CA GLU A 44 -7.88 3.80 -2.22
C GLU A 44 -8.89 4.70 -1.50
N TRP A 45 -10.05 4.94 -2.10
CA TRP A 45 -11.13 5.70 -1.49
C TRP A 45 -11.60 5.06 -0.18
N LEU A 46 -11.78 3.73 -0.17
CA LEU A 46 -12.19 2.99 1.01
C LEU A 46 -11.15 3.11 2.13
N CYS A 47 -9.86 2.92 1.83
CA CYS A 47 -8.78 3.11 2.80
C CYS A 47 -8.78 4.53 3.39
N LYS A 48 -8.98 5.56 2.55
CA LYS A 48 -9.04 6.96 2.99
C LYS A 48 -10.20 7.24 3.96
N GLN A 49 -11.34 6.55 3.85
CA GLN A 49 -12.46 6.72 4.80
C GLN A 49 -12.08 6.34 6.24
N PHE A 50 -11.05 5.50 6.42
CA PHE A 50 -10.56 5.06 7.71
C PHE A 50 -9.19 5.65 8.06
N GLY A 51 -8.77 6.71 7.38
CA GLY A 51 -7.44 7.34 7.59
C GLY A 51 -6.26 6.47 7.14
N GLY A 52 -6.52 5.38 6.41
CA GLY A 52 -5.51 4.50 5.85
C GLY A 52 -5.10 4.90 4.43
N THR A 53 -4.13 4.18 3.87
CA THR A 53 -3.76 4.29 2.47
C THR A 53 -3.53 2.91 1.89
N PHE A 54 -4.00 2.69 0.67
CA PHE A 54 -3.73 1.47 -0.07
C PHE A 54 -2.30 1.55 -0.62
N VAL A 55 -1.47 0.60 -0.21
CA VAL A 55 -0.13 0.38 -0.74
C VAL A 55 -0.26 -0.86 -1.60
N GLU A 56 -0.09 -0.70 -2.91
CA GLU A 56 -0.07 -1.85 -3.82
C GLU A 56 1.23 -2.63 -3.59
N ASP A 57 1.10 -3.95 -3.46
CA ASP A 57 2.26 -4.82 -3.45
C ASP A 57 3.04 -4.63 -4.76
N PRO A 58 4.38 -4.61 -4.72
CA PRO A 58 5.17 -4.56 -5.93
C PRO A 58 4.80 -5.72 -6.86
N PRO A 59 4.87 -5.54 -8.19
CA PRO A 59 4.86 -6.67 -9.10
C PRO A 59 6.02 -7.58 -8.69
N THR A 60 5.66 -8.78 -8.26
CA THR A 60 6.57 -9.80 -7.72
C THR A 60 7.42 -10.41 -8.83
N ASN A 61 8.12 -9.58 -9.63
CA ASN A 61 9.17 -10.04 -10.51
C ASN A 61 10.48 -9.99 -9.72
N LEU A 62 10.59 -10.95 -8.80
CA LEU A 62 11.73 -11.10 -7.89
C LEU A 62 13.00 -11.55 -8.63
N ASP A 63 12.90 -11.84 -9.92
CA ASP A 63 14.01 -12.22 -10.80
C ASP A 63 15.00 -11.07 -11.05
N ASP A 64 14.57 -9.81 -10.91
CA ASP A 64 15.39 -8.58 -11.05
C ASP A 64 15.77 -7.96 -9.68
N PHE A 65 15.41 -8.60 -8.56
CA PHE A 65 15.79 -8.11 -7.23
C PHE A 65 17.26 -8.47 -6.98
N ASP A 66 18.15 -7.58 -7.41
CA ASP A 66 19.60 -7.75 -7.31
C ASP A 66 19.98 -7.96 -5.83
N ALA A 67 20.46 -9.16 -5.50
CA ALA A 67 20.55 -9.66 -4.12
C ALA A 67 21.56 -8.90 -3.23
N GLU A 68 22.18 -7.83 -3.71
CA GLU A 68 22.99 -6.94 -2.88
C GLU A 68 22.08 -6.14 -1.92
N TYR A 69 21.88 -6.73 -0.73
CA TYR A 69 21.24 -6.12 0.45
C TYR A 69 21.66 -4.65 0.67
N ILE A 70 22.91 -4.33 0.36
CA ILE A 70 23.48 -2.98 0.47
C ILE A 70 22.85 -2.02 -0.54
N ALA A 71 22.65 -2.42 -1.80
CA ALA A 71 22.05 -1.58 -2.83
C ALA A 71 20.60 -1.22 -2.47
N HIS A 72 19.80 -2.19 -2.01
CA HIS A 72 18.42 -1.94 -1.58
C HIS A 72 18.33 -1.02 -0.37
N THR A 73 19.20 -1.21 0.62
CA THR A 73 19.28 -0.35 1.80
C THR A 73 19.69 1.08 1.40
N GLN A 74 20.65 1.22 0.48
CA GLN A 74 21.08 2.52 -0.06
C GLN A 74 19.96 3.22 -0.83
N HIS A 75 19.20 2.50 -1.65
CA HIS A 75 18.02 3.03 -2.34
C HIS A 75 16.94 3.50 -1.37
N MET A 76 16.69 2.76 -0.28
CA MET A 76 15.75 3.18 0.76
C MET A 76 16.20 4.47 1.46
N LEU A 77 17.49 4.55 1.83
CA LEU A 77 18.09 5.76 2.42
C LEU A 77 18.04 6.95 1.46
N GLN A 78 18.26 6.73 0.17
CA GLN A 78 18.17 7.77 -0.85
C GLN A 78 16.73 8.30 -0.97
N ASN A 79 15.74 7.42 -1.05
CA ASN A 79 14.32 7.79 -1.10
C ASN A 79 13.88 8.55 0.15
N PHE A 80 14.36 8.15 1.33
CA PHE A 80 14.12 8.87 2.57
C PHE A 80 14.76 10.25 2.57
N SER A 81 16.00 10.36 2.08
CA SER A 81 16.71 11.64 1.95
C SER A 81 16.00 12.58 0.97
N GLU A 82 15.46 12.06 -0.13
CA GLU A 82 14.67 12.84 -1.09
C GLU A 82 13.37 13.36 -0.48
N LEU A 83 12.66 12.54 0.32
CA LEU A 83 11.51 13.00 1.08
C LEU A 83 11.86 14.13 2.05
N LEU A 84 12.96 13.98 2.80
CA LEU A 84 13.44 15.04 3.70
C LEU A 84 13.80 16.32 2.96
N ARG A 85 14.38 16.21 1.76
CA ARG A 85 14.68 17.35 0.90
C ARG A 85 13.39 18.08 0.48
N VAL A 86 12.38 17.34 0.00
CA VAL A 86 11.08 17.94 -0.38
C VAL A 86 10.44 18.65 0.81
N ILE A 87 10.43 18.02 1.99
CA ILE A 87 9.91 18.65 3.21
C ILE A 87 10.70 19.92 3.56
N SER A 88 12.03 19.88 3.47
CA SER A 88 12.88 21.03 3.77
C SER A 88 12.68 22.18 2.78
N GLU A 89 12.52 21.88 1.49
CA GLU A 89 12.28 22.86 0.43
C GLU A 89 10.91 23.53 0.63
N SER A 90 9.86 22.75 0.89
CA SER A 90 8.52 23.28 1.16
C SER A 90 8.41 24.14 2.42
N ILE A 91 9.31 23.97 3.40
CA ILE A 91 9.36 24.81 4.60
C ILE A 91 10.15 26.11 4.35
N HIS A 92 11.12 26.09 3.43
CA HIS A 92 12.03 27.21 3.24
C HIS A 92 11.43 28.35 2.41
N ASP A 93 10.53 28.04 1.47
CA ASP A 93 10.00 29.03 0.51
C ASP A 93 9.02 30.04 1.15
N ASP A 94 8.09 29.63 2.03
CA ASP A 94 7.09 30.56 2.60
C ASP A 94 6.69 30.29 4.07
N GLN A 95 7.45 29.45 4.79
CA GLN A 95 7.14 28.98 6.17
C GLN A 95 5.76 28.31 6.34
N THR A 96 5.03 28.06 5.24
CA THR A 96 3.74 27.37 5.21
C THR A 96 3.71 26.40 4.05
N VAL A 97 3.38 25.14 4.35
CA VAL A 97 3.21 24.10 3.32
C VAL A 97 1.87 24.31 2.62
N ASP A 98 1.91 24.62 1.32
CA ASP A 98 0.71 24.76 0.51
C ASP A 98 0.08 23.38 0.16
N ARG A 99 -1.10 23.39 -0.46
CA ARG A 99 -1.81 22.13 -0.79
C ARG A 99 -1.04 21.25 -1.80
N ARG A 100 -0.38 21.87 -2.77
CA ARG A 100 0.41 21.18 -3.80
C ARG A 100 1.65 20.55 -3.16
N GLU A 101 2.34 21.27 -2.29
CA GLU A 101 3.48 20.77 -1.54
C GLU A 101 3.09 19.62 -0.61
N ALA A 102 1.95 19.74 0.09
CA ALA A 102 1.41 18.65 0.91
C ALA A 102 1.08 17.40 0.06
N GLU A 103 0.58 17.58 -1.17
CA GLU A 103 0.36 16.51 -2.13
C GLU A 103 1.67 15.90 -2.64
N GLU A 104 2.71 16.70 -2.88
CA GLU A 104 4.05 16.24 -3.28
C GLU A 104 4.72 15.43 -2.16
N ILE A 105 4.72 15.93 -0.91
CA ILE A 105 5.20 15.20 0.28
C ILE A 105 4.44 13.88 0.44
N ARG A 106 3.11 13.90 0.25
CA ARG A 106 2.29 12.69 0.32
C ARG A 106 2.72 11.68 -0.75
N GLN A 107 2.90 12.10 -1.99
CA GLN A 107 3.32 11.21 -3.08
C GLN A 107 4.68 10.56 -2.79
N GLN A 108 5.67 11.32 -2.29
CA GLN A 108 6.98 10.77 -1.94
C GLN A 108 6.90 9.80 -0.77
N TRP A 109 6.09 10.11 0.25
CA TRP A 109 5.83 9.19 1.36
C TRP A 109 5.19 7.88 0.90
N GLU A 110 4.20 7.93 0.00
CA GLU A 110 3.59 6.71 -0.56
C GLU A 110 4.58 5.86 -1.35
N ARG A 111 5.50 6.48 -2.11
CA ARG A 111 6.57 5.77 -2.82
C ARG A 111 7.52 5.07 -1.86
N LEU A 112 7.94 5.75 -0.80
CA LEU A 112 8.81 5.16 0.23
C LEU A 112 8.14 3.94 0.90
N LYS A 113 6.85 4.06 1.25
CA LYS A 113 6.09 2.93 1.83
C LYS A 113 6.01 1.74 0.88
N ARG A 114 5.70 1.95 -0.40
CA ARG A 114 5.68 0.87 -1.42
C ARG A 114 7.03 0.18 -1.53
N TYR A 115 8.12 0.95 -1.57
CA TYR A 115 9.47 0.39 -1.64
C TYR A 115 9.82 -0.42 -0.38
N ALA A 116 9.48 0.10 0.80
CA ALA A 116 9.68 -0.60 2.07
C ALA A 116 8.89 -1.93 2.12
N GLU A 117 7.64 -1.92 1.68
CA GLU A 117 6.79 -3.12 1.64
C GLU A 117 7.39 -4.17 0.69
N THR A 118 7.88 -3.73 -0.47
CA THR A 118 8.61 -4.59 -1.41
C THR A 118 9.80 -5.27 -0.76
N PHE A 119 10.59 -4.52 -0.01
CA PHE A 119 11.75 -5.04 0.68
C PHE A 119 11.36 -6.07 1.74
N VAL A 120 10.31 -5.80 2.52
CA VAL A 120 9.78 -6.74 3.52
C VAL A 120 9.27 -8.02 2.86
N ALA A 121 8.46 -7.91 1.80
CA ALA A 121 7.96 -9.06 1.05
C ALA A 121 9.09 -9.90 0.44
N ALA A 122 10.16 -9.26 -0.04
CA ALA A 122 11.36 -9.93 -0.54
C ALA A 122 12.10 -10.72 0.56
N CYS A 123 12.16 -10.16 1.78
CA CYS A 123 12.68 -10.87 2.97
C CYS A 123 11.81 -12.06 3.34
N GLU A 124 10.48 -11.90 3.38
CA GLU A 124 9.54 -12.97 3.70
C GLU A 124 9.55 -14.10 2.66
N ALA A 125 9.82 -13.78 1.39
CA ALA A 125 9.98 -14.75 0.31
C ALA A 125 11.33 -15.51 0.34
N GLY A 126 12.24 -15.16 1.26
CA GLY A 126 13.53 -15.83 1.43
C GLY A 126 14.53 -15.58 0.29
N LEU A 127 14.36 -14.50 -0.48
CA LEU A 127 15.25 -14.20 -1.62
C LEU A 127 16.69 -13.89 -1.19
N PHE A 128 16.85 -13.31 0.00
CA PHE A 128 18.16 -12.99 0.57
C PHE A 128 18.84 -14.19 1.25
N ASP A 129 18.16 -15.33 1.38
CA ASP A 129 18.70 -16.57 1.98
C ASP A 129 19.47 -17.42 0.95
N ARG A 130 19.45 -17.04 -0.34
CA ARG A 130 20.19 -17.75 -1.41
C ARG A 130 21.70 -17.47 -1.44
N GLY A 131 22.22 -16.66 -0.52
CA GLY A 131 23.63 -16.24 -0.48
C GLY A 131 24.59 -17.13 0.33
N GLU A 132 24.11 -18.16 1.04
CA GLU A 132 24.98 -19.06 1.82
C GLU A 132 24.76 -20.54 1.44
N ARG A 133 25.28 -20.95 0.27
CA ARG A 133 25.66 -22.36 0.01
C ARG A 133 26.90 -22.46 -0.87
#